data_AF-A0A2A4ZK16-F1
#
_entry.id   AF-A0A2A4ZK16-F1
#
_cell.length_a   1.000
_cell.length_b   1.000
_cell.length_c   1.000
_cell.angle_alpha   90.00
_cell.angle_beta   90.00
_cell.angle_gamma   90.00
#
_symmetry.space_group_name_H-M   'P 1'
#
loop_
_entity.id
_entity.type
_entity.pdbx_description
1 polymer ?
#
loop_
_entity_poly.entity_id
_entity_poly.type
_entity_poly.pdbx_seq_one_letter_code
_entity_poly.pdbx_strand_id
1 'polypeptide(L)'
;EAAKVDGVPADLVGEWRASRATIRFLAVFDPYRTAYKQGSEDREEKRTKAMTICYQMVKDGDGLPEDNEGFRPFWVLAFDGAIEAGDEKIAMACLEEYKDAYGIQDRYLKKMKEKCEKLVERMEKGVI
;
A
#
# COMPACT_ATOMS: atom_id res chain seq x y z
N GLU A 1 0.34 -14.53 -12.38
CA GLU A 1 -0.41 -15.81 -12.53
C GLU A 1 -0.94 -16.28 -11.19
N ALA A 2 -2.24 -16.59 -11.10
CA ALA A 2 -2.81 -17.24 -9.93
C ALA A 2 -2.25 -18.66 -9.82
N ALA A 3 -1.80 -19.07 -8.63
CA ALA A 3 -1.31 -20.43 -8.39
C ALA A 3 -2.46 -21.40 -8.66
N LYS A 4 -2.33 -22.22 -9.72
CA LYS A 4 -3.33 -23.22 -10.07
C LYS A 4 -3.31 -24.32 -9.01
N VAL A 5 -4.37 -24.40 -8.20
CA VAL A 5 -4.64 -25.55 -7.34
C VAL A 5 -5.58 -26.45 -8.13
N ASP A 6 -5.15 -27.69 -8.41
CA ASP A 6 -5.97 -28.64 -9.17
C ASP A 6 -7.36 -28.80 -8.53
N GLY A 7 -8.40 -28.66 -9.35
CA GLY A 7 -9.80 -28.79 -8.93
C GLY A 7 -10.43 -27.54 -8.29
N VAL A 8 -9.71 -26.42 -8.15
CA VAL A 8 -10.27 -25.17 -7.61
C VAL A 8 -10.49 -24.15 -8.73
N PRO A 9 -11.70 -23.58 -8.88
CA PRO A 9 -11.95 -22.49 -9.82
C PRO A 9 -10.99 -21.32 -9.59
N ALA A 10 -10.46 -20.75 -10.68
CA ALA A 10 -9.52 -19.63 -10.60
C ALA A 10 -10.11 -18.41 -9.86
N ASP A 11 -11.42 -18.19 -10.01
CA ASP A 11 -12.15 -17.12 -9.34
C ASP A 11 -12.10 -17.28 -7.82
N LEU A 12 -12.30 -18.50 -7.31
CA LEU A 12 -12.26 -18.79 -5.88
C LEU A 12 -10.84 -18.60 -5.30
N VAL A 13 -9.81 -18.95 -6.07
CA VAL A 13 -8.40 -18.67 -5.69
C VAL A 13 -8.15 -17.16 -5.61
N GLY A 14 -8.75 -16.38 -6.52
CA GLY A 14 -8.73 -14.92 -6.50
C GLY A 14 -9.40 -14.34 -5.25
N GLU A 15 -10.60 -14.80 -4.93
CA GLU A 15 -11.36 -14.37 -3.73
C GLU A 15 -10.60 -14.68 -2.44
N TRP A 16 -9.95 -15.84 -2.36
CA TRP A 16 -9.14 -16.21 -1.19
C TRP A 16 -7.90 -15.35 -1.04
N ARG A 17 -7.22 -15.03 -2.15
CA ARG A 17 -6.07 -14.11 -2.13
C ARG A 17 -6.48 -12.71 -1.68
N ALA A 18 -7.56 -12.17 -2.25
CA ALA A 18 -8.09 -10.87 -1.87
C ALA A 18 -8.47 -10.84 -0.37
N SER A 19 -9.23 -11.85 0.09
CA SER A 19 -9.62 -11.98 1.50
C SER A 19 -8.41 -12.06 2.44
N ARG A 20 -7.39 -12.84 2.07
CA ARG A 20 -6.14 -12.96 2.85
C ARG A 20 -5.39 -11.63 2.90
N ALA A 21 -5.32 -10.89 1.79
CA ALA A 21 -4.70 -9.57 1.75
C ALA A 21 -5.45 -8.59 2.66
N THR A 22 -6.79 -8.57 2.61
CA THR A 22 -7.62 -7.74 3.51
C THR A 22 -7.37 -8.07 4.98
N ILE A 23 -7.37 -9.34 5.37
CA ILE A 23 -7.11 -9.76 6.76
C ILE A 23 -5.72 -9.31 7.22
N ARG A 24 -4.68 -9.53 6.39
CA ARG A 24 -3.31 -9.08 6.69
C ARG A 24 -3.23 -7.57 6.88
N PHE A 25 -3.90 -6.81 6.02
CA PHE A 25 -3.96 -5.36 6.10
C PHE A 25 -4.66 -4.89 7.38
N LEU A 26 -5.87 -5.39 7.67
CA LEU A 26 -6.64 -4.97 8.85
C LEU A 26 -5.91 -5.28 10.16
N ALA A 27 -5.17 -6.40 10.23
CA ALA A 27 -4.37 -6.77 11.39
C ALA A 27 -3.32 -5.71 11.77
N VAL A 28 -2.85 -4.89 10.82
CA VAL A 28 -1.90 -3.79 11.09
C VAL A 28 -2.55 -2.42 11.04
N PHE A 29 -3.60 -2.26 10.23
CA PHE A 29 -4.27 -0.98 10.05
C PHE A 29 -5.20 -0.62 11.20
N ASP A 30 -5.99 -1.57 11.73
CA ASP A 30 -6.94 -1.27 12.80
C ASP A 30 -6.27 -0.79 14.10
N PRO A 31 -5.15 -1.39 14.55
CA PRO A 31 -4.39 -0.84 15.68
C PRO A 31 -3.93 0.60 15.42
N TYR A 32 -3.40 0.88 14.23
CA TYR A 32 -2.96 2.23 13.85
C TYR A 32 -4.14 3.21 13.80
N ARG A 33 -5.23 2.84 13.15
CA ARG A 33 -6.46 3.65 13.05
C ARG A 33 -7.03 3.97 14.43
N THR A 34 -7.01 3.00 15.34
CA THR A 34 -7.46 3.17 16.72
C THR A 34 -6.56 4.15 17.48
N ALA A 35 -5.23 3.94 17.41
CA ALA A 35 -4.25 4.84 18.04
C ALA A 35 -4.34 6.27 17.51
N TYR A 36 -4.56 6.43 16.21
CA TYR A 36 -4.77 7.74 15.58
C TYR A 36 -6.01 8.43 16.13
N LYS A 37 -7.15 7.72 16.21
CA LYS A 37 -8.41 8.26 16.74
C LYS A 37 -8.32 8.63 18.23
N GLN A 38 -7.56 7.86 19.00
CA GLN A 38 -7.42 8.05 20.45
C GLN A 38 -6.30 9.02 20.82
N GLY A 39 -5.48 9.47 19.86
CA GLY A 39 -4.32 10.31 20.14
C GLY A 39 -3.24 9.61 20.97
N SER A 40 -3.11 8.28 20.83
CA SER A 40 -2.16 7.47 21.60
C SER A 40 -0.71 7.83 21.28
N GLU A 41 0.18 7.73 22.29
CA GLU A 41 1.61 8.02 22.14
C GLU A 41 2.32 7.04 21.19
N ASP A 42 1.82 5.80 21.10
CA ASP A 42 2.36 4.74 20.24
C ASP A 42 1.85 4.79 18.78
N ARG A 43 1.17 5.90 18.40
CA ARG A 43 0.61 6.08 17.05
C ARG A 43 1.66 5.99 15.96
N GLU A 44 2.82 6.63 16.13
CA GLU A 44 3.87 6.63 15.11
C GLU A 44 4.49 5.24 14.94
N GLU A 45 4.70 4.50 16.04
CA GLU A 45 5.17 3.10 15.97
C GLU A 45 4.21 2.23 15.15
N LYS A 46 2.90 2.33 15.43
CA LYS A 46 1.87 1.60 14.69
C LYS A 46 1.78 2.04 13.23
N ARG A 47 1.97 3.34 12.95
CA ARG A 47 2.04 3.87 11.58
C ARG A 47 3.20 3.25 10.81
N THR A 48 4.40 3.28 11.37
CA THR A 48 5.61 2.68 10.76
C THR A 48 5.42 1.20 10.51
N LYS A 49 4.84 0.47 11.48
CA LYS A 49 4.52 -0.95 11.30
C LYS A 49 3.54 -1.19 10.15
N ALA A 50 2.46 -0.41 10.09
CA ALA A 50 1.47 -0.53 9.02
C ALA A 50 2.08 -0.21 7.64
N MET A 51 2.90 0.85 7.55
CA MET A 51 3.62 1.21 6.32
C MET A 51 4.54 0.10 5.84
N THR A 52 5.42 -0.39 6.70
CA THR A 52 6.38 -1.46 6.36
C THR A 52 5.67 -2.71 5.88
N ILE A 53 4.59 -3.11 6.54
CA ILE A 53 3.83 -4.31 6.15
C ILE A 53 3.07 -4.09 4.83
N CYS A 54 2.44 -2.93 4.61
CA CYS A 54 1.76 -2.65 3.35
C CYS A 54 2.74 -2.61 2.18
N TYR A 55 3.92 -1.99 2.35
CA TYR A 55 5.00 -2.01 1.36
C TYR A 55 5.42 -3.45 1.04
N GLN A 56 5.68 -4.28 2.05
CA GLN A 56 6.09 -5.66 1.83
C GLN A 56 4.99 -6.47 1.12
N MET A 57 3.72 -6.23 1.42
CA MET A 57 2.61 -6.88 0.71
C MET A 57 2.62 -6.55 -0.79
N VAL A 58 2.76 -5.27 -1.16
CA VAL A 58 2.84 -4.88 -2.58
C VAL A 58 4.09 -5.48 -3.25
N LYS A 59 5.22 -5.50 -2.55
CA LYS A 59 6.45 -6.14 -3.04
C LYS A 59 6.29 -7.64 -3.27
N ASP A 60 5.49 -8.32 -2.45
CA ASP A 60 5.14 -9.74 -2.59
C ASP A 60 4.08 -9.99 -3.69
N GLY A 61 3.54 -8.93 -4.31
CA GLY A 61 2.50 -8.99 -5.34
C GLY A 61 1.08 -9.07 -4.80
N ASP A 62 0.87 -8.80 -3.51
CA ASP A 62 -0.45 -8.65 -2.91
C ASP A 62 -0.97 -7.20 -3.12
N GLY A 63 -2.28 -7.05 -3.22
CA GLY A 63 -2.95 -5.76 -3.31
C GLY A 63 -4.36 -5.84 -2.75
N LEU A 64 -4.99 -4.69 -2.53
CA LEU A 64 -6.42 -4.62 -2.24
C LEU A 64 -7.18 -4.14 -3.48
N PRO A 65 -8.33 -4.75 -3.79
CA PRO A 65 -9.19 -4.31 -4.89
C PRO A 65 -9.89 -3.00 -4.56
N GLU A 66 -10.28 -2.25 -5.59
CA GLU A 66 -10.86 -0.89 -5.49
C GLU A 66 -12.15 -0.84 -4.65
N ASP A 67 -12.95 -1.91 -4.69
CA ASP A 67 -14.20 -2.04 -3.94
C ASP A 67 -13.98 -2.28 -2.43
N ASN A 68 -12.74 -2.53 -2.00
CA ASN A 68 -12.42 -2.72 -0.59
C ASN A 68 -12.37 -1.38 0.15
N GLU A 69 -13.04 -1.28 1.30
CA GLU A 69 -12.99 -0.08 2.16
C GLU A 69 -11.56 0.31 2.59
N GLY A 70 -10.67 -0.69 2.67
CA GLY A 70 -9.26 -0.54 2.97
C GLY A 70 -8.38 -0.11 1.80
N PHE A 71 -8.90 -0.03 0.58
CA PHE A 71 -8.13 0.25 -0.65
C PHE A 71 -7.26 1.51 -0.50
N ARG A 72 -7.91 2.65 -0.24
CA ARG A 72 -7.21 3.94 -0.10
C ARG A 72 -6.12 3.92 0.99
N PRO A 73 -6.41 3.55 2.25
CA PRO A 73 -5.38 3.54 3.28
C PRO A 73 -4.26 2.53 2.99
N PHE A 74 -4.56 1.37 2.40
CA PHE A 74 -3.55 0.38 2.02
C PHE A 74 -2.54 0.95 1.01
N TRP A 75 -3.01 1.48 -0.12
CA TRP A 75 -2.13 1.98 -1.17
C TRP A 75 -1.32 3.22 -0.74
N VAL A 76 -1.91 4.09 0.10
CA VAL A 76 -1.19 5.23 0.67
C VAL A 76 -0.08 4.78 1.64
N LEU A 77 -0.34 3.78 2.48
CA LEU A 77 0.65 3.26 3.42
C LEU A 77 1.76 2.49 2.70
N ALA A 78 1.42 1.69 1.69
CA ALA A 78 2.39 1.00 0.85
C ALA A 78 3.29 1.99 0.11
N PHE A 79 2.71 3.03 -0.47
CA PHE A 79 3.45 4.10 -1.12
C PHE A 79 4.41 4.81 -0.17
N ASP A 80 3.94 5.24 1.00
CA ASP A 80 4.78 5.91 1.99
C ASP A 80 5.94 4.98 2.43
N GLY A 81 5.68 3.68 2.59
CA GLY A 81 6.72 2.69 2.91
C GLY A 81 7.74 2.51 1.78
N ALA A 82 7.30 2.52 0.52
CA ALA A 82 8.20 2.45 -0.63
C ALA A 82 9.09 3.69 -0.75
N ILE A 83 8.54 4.89 -0.48
CA ILE A 83 9.31 6.14 -0.44
C ILE A 83 10.38 6.10 0.66
N GLU A 84 10.04 5.59 1.85
CA GLU A 84 11.02 5.43 2.95
C GLU A 84 12.10 4.40 2.62
N ALA A 85 11.75 3.32 1.92
CA ALA A 85 12.68 2.29 1.48
C ALA A 85 13.53 2.69 0.26
N GLY A 86 13.21 3.82 -0.40
CA GLY A 86 13.85 4.22 -1.65
C GLY A 86 13.49 3.33 -2.85
N ASP A 87 12.37 2.60 -2.78
CA ASP A 87 11.94 1.67 -3.84
C ASP A 87 11.04 2.41 -4.84
N GLU A 88 11.66 3.01 -5.85
CA GLU A 88 10.96 3.76 -6.91
C GLU A 88 9.92 2.89 -7.64
N LYS A 89 10.27 1.63 -7.93
CA LYS A 89 9.40 0.74 -8.71
C LYS A 89 8.09 0.49 -7.98
N ILE A 90 8.15 0.19 -6.69
CA ILE A 90 6.95 -0.04 -5.88
C ILE A 90 6.20 1.27 -5.63
N ALA A 91 6.90 2.40 -5.44
CA ALA A 91 6.26 3.70 -5.29
C ALA A 91 5.46 4.10 -6.54
N MET A 92 6.01 3.88 -7.73
CA MET A 92 5.33 4.13 -9.00
C MET A 92 4.14 3.19 -9.21
N ALA A 93 4.28 1.90 -8.91
CA ALA A 93 3.16 0.95 -8.98
C ALA A 93 1.99 1.36 -8.06
N CYS A 94 2.29 1.76 -6.81
CA CYS A 94 1.26 2.25 -5.89
C CYS A 94 0.58 3.53 -6.40
N LEU A 95 1.33 4.42 -7.05
CA LEU A 95 0.80 5.65 -7.64
C LEU A 95 -0.13 5.36 -8.83
N GLU A 96 0.20 4.40 -9.67
CA GLU A 96 -0.61 3.98 -10.81
C GLU A 96 -1.94 3.37 -10.34
N GLU A 97 -1.89 2.38 -9.44
CA GLU A 97 -3.09 1.75 -8.86
C GLU A 97 -4.02 2.78 -8.19
N TYR A 98 -3.45 3.73 -7.45
CA TYR A 98 -4.23 4.80 -6.81
C TYR A 98 -4.87 5.76 -7.82
N LYS A 99 -4.14 6.09 -8.90
CA LYS A 99 -4.59 6.99 -9.96
C LYS A 99 -5.75 6.38 -10.74
N ASP A 100 -5.69 5.08 -11.03
CA ASP A 100 -6.72 4.39 -11.80
C ASP A 100 -8.06 4.35 -11.06
N ALA A 101 -8.02 4.21 -9.72
CA ALA A 101 -9.23 4.20 -8.89
C ALA A 101 -9.85 5.58 -8.60
N TYR A 102 -9.05 6.61 -8.28
CA TYR A 102 -9.58 7.91 -7.81
C TYR A 102 -9.48 9.07 -8.81
N GLY A 103 -8.81 8.86 -9.94
CA GLY A 103 -8.62 9.88 -10.97
C GLY A 103 -7.67 11.02 -10.56
N ILE A 104 -7.24 11.80 -11.54
CA ILE A 104 -6.15 12.80 -11.41
C ILE A 104 -6.48 13.95 -10.45
N GLN A 105 -7.75 14.16 -10.09
CA GLN A 105 -8.19 15.27 -9.24
C GLN A 105 -8.11 14.98 -7.73
N ASP A 106 -7.74 13.77 -7.32
CA ASP A 106 -7.60 13.46 -5.89
C ASP A 106 -6.41 14.20 -5.25
N ARG A 107 -6.65 14.81 -4.08
CA ARG A 107 -5.65 15.62 -3.35
C ARG A 107 -4.40 14.82 -2.94
N TYR A 108 -4.53 13.51 -2.73
CA TYR A 108 -3.40 12.65 -2.36
C TYR A 108 -2.48 12.40 -3.55
N LEU A 109 -3.05 12.34 -4.76
CA LEU A 109 -2.33 12.04 -5.98
C LEU A 109 -1.27 13.09 -6.31
N LYS A 110 -1.56 14.37 -6.09
CA LYS A 110 -0.56 15.45 -6.23
C LYS A 110 0.62 15.24 -5.28
N LYS A 111 0.34 14.95 -4.01
CA LYS A 111 1.38 14.74 -2.98
C LYS A 111 2.23 13.51 -3.25
N MET A 112 1.62 12.44 -3.77
CA MET A 112 2.35 11.22 -4.14
C MET A 112 3.29 11.49 -5.33
N LYS A 113 2.84 12.19 -6.37
CA LYS A 113 3.71 12.61 -7.49
C LYS A 113 4.92 13.42 -7.03
N GLU A 114 4.70 14.45 -6.21
CA GLU A 114 5.79 15.26 -5.66
C GLU A 114 6.80 14.45 -4.84
N LYS A 115 6.34 13.39 -4.15
CA LYS A 115 7.23 12.48 -3.41
C LYS A 115 8.04 11.57 -4.34
N CYS A 116 7.45 11.07 -5.42
CA CYS A 116 8.17 10.32 -6.46
C CYS A 116 9.24 11.17 -7.13
N GLU A 117 8.91 12.40 -7.54
CA GLU A 117 9.85 13.33 -8.16
C GLU A 117 11.07 13.56 -7.25
N LYS A 118 10.82 13.83 -5.95
CA LYS A 118 11.89 13.98 -4.96
C LYS A 118 12.71 12.71 -4.73
N LEU A 119 12.10 11.53 -4.85
CA LEU A 119 12.82 10.27 -4.73
C LEU A 119 13.81 10.13 -5.89
N VAL A 120 13.36 10.36 -7.12
CA VAL A 120 14.20 10.34 -8.34
C VAL A 120 15.34 11.34 -8.21
N GLU A 121 15.06 12.59 -7.81
CA GLU A 121 16.10 13.60 -7.60
C GLU A 121 17.15 13.17 -6.56
N ARG A 122 16.74 12.46 -5.49
CA ARG A 122 17.67 11.99 -4.45
C ARG A 122 18.53 10.84 -4.94
N MET A 123 17.99 9.95 -5.78
CA MET A 123 18.73 8.86 -6.42
C MET A 123 19.75 9.40 -7.42
N GLU A 124 19.36 10.38 -8.25
CA GLU A 124 20.27 11.06 -9.20
C GLU A 124 21.42 11.79 -8.47
N LYS A 125 21.16 12.32 -7.28
CA LYS A 125 22.17 12.98 -6.44
C LYS A 125 23.01 12.01 -5.58
N GLY A 126 22.75 10.71 -5.63
CA GLY A 126 23.46 9.69 -4.84
C GLY A 126 23.27 9.82 -3.32
N VAL A 127 22.13 10.37 -2.88
CA VAL A 127 21.82 10.62 -1.46
C VAL A 127 21.12 9.41 -0.81
N ILE A 128 20.80 8.39 -1.60
CA ILE A 128 20.22 7.09 -1.20
C ILE A 128 20.82 6.00 -2.09
#